data_AF-A0A1M5WPN5-F1
#
_entry.id   AF-A0A1M5WPN5-F1
#
_cell.length_a   1.000
_cell.length_b   1.000
_cell.length_c   1.000
_cell.angle_alpha   90.00
_cell.angle_beta   90.00
_cell.angle_gamma   90.00
#
_symmetry.space_group_name_H-M   'P 1'
#
loop_
_entity.id
_entity.type
_entity.pdbx_description
1 polymer ?
#
loop_
_entity_poly.entity_id
_entity_poly.type
_entity_poly.pdbx_seq_one_letter_code
_entity_poly.pdbx_strand_id
1 'polypeptide(L)' 'MIKVNFYDLNTVEDKKLLFAVIMAKFNGKWIYARHKNRQTWEIPLMI' A
#
# COMPACT_ATOMS: atom_id res chain seq x y z
N MET A 1 13.09 -3.85 13.53
CA MET A 1 12.43 -2.55 13.31
C MET A 1 12.59 -2.19 11.84
N ILE A 2 11.50 -1.90 11.12
CA ILE A 2 11.55 -1.56 9.69
C ILE A 2 11.89 -0.07 9.55
N LYS A 3 12.84 0.28 8.68
CA LYS A 3 13.21 1.67 8.37
C LYS A 3 12.28 2.20 7.28
N VAL A 4 11.54 3.25 7.59
CA VAL A 4 10.69 3.97 6.64
C VAL A 4 11.35 5.31 6.33
N ASN A 5 11.49 5.63 5.05
CA ASN A 5 12.02 6.92 4.59
C ASN A 5 10.91 7.67 3.86
N PHE A 6 10.82 8.97 4.08
CA PHE A 6 9.91 9.88 3.38
C PHE A 6 10.73 10.70 2.40
N TYR A 7 10.20 10.91 1.20
CA TYR A 7 10.88 11.63 0.11
C TYR A 7 9.92 12.68 -0.46
N ASP A 8 10.47 13.79 -0.92
CA ASP A 8 9.68 14.81 -1.62
C ASP A 8 9.35 14.37 -3.05
N LEU A 9 8.31 14.98 -3.62
CA LEU A 9 7.88 14.70 -5.00
C LEU A 9 9.03 14.93 -5.99
N ASN A 10 9.16 14.03 -6.97
CA ASN A 10 10.17 14.07 -8.03
C ASN A 10 11.64 14.00 -7.57
N THR A 11 11.91 13.56 -6.33
CA THR A 11 13.28 13.36 -5.83
C THR A 11 13.83 11.95 -6.06
N VAL A 12 12.96 10.99 -6.40
CA VAL A 12 13.33 9.60 -6.65
C VAL A 12 13.18 9.31 -8.14
N GLU A 13 14.23 8.75 -8.75
CA GLU A 13 14.21 8.33 -10.15
C GLU A 13 13.19 7.20 -10.39
N ASP A 14 12.32 7.33 -11.40
CA ASP A 14 11.25 6.38 -11.71
C ASP A 14 11.72 4.93 -11.84
N LYS A 15 12.91 4.70 -12.43
CA LYS A 15 13.50 3.35 -12.59
C LYS A 15 13.79 2.64 -11.26
N LYS A 16 13.83 3.38 -10.14
CA LYS A 16 14.02 2.82 -8.79
C LYS A 16 12.70 2.42 -8.13
N LEU A 17 11.56 2.84 -8.68
CA LEU A 17 10.23 2.52 -8.17
C LEU A 17 9.77 1.17 -8.76
N LEU A 18 9.73 0.13 -7.93
CA LEU A 18 9.41 -1.23 -8.37
C LEU A 18 7.90 -1.52 -8.37
N PHE A 19 7.20 -0.99 -7.37
CA PHE A 19 5.76 -1.16 -7.20
C PHE A 19 5.22 -0.06 -6.28
N ALA A 20 3.94 0.23 -6.41
CA ALA A 20 3.22 1.13 -5.53
C ALA A 20 2.19 0.33 -4.72
N VAL A 21 1.98 0.74 -3.46
CA VAL A 21 0.92 0.20 -2.62
C VAL A 21 0.02 1.36 -2.22
N ILE A 22 -1.27 1.23 -2.51
CA ILE A 22 -2.29 2.22 -2.15
C ILE A 22 -3.16 1.62 -1.04
N MET A 23 -3.43 2.39 0.02
CA MET A 23 -4.32 1.97 1.11
C MET A 23 -5.49 2.93 1.25
N ALA A 24 -6.70 2.37 1.33
CA ALA A 24 -7.92 3.14 1.58
C ALA A 24 -8.24 3.23 3.08
N LYS A 25 -8.67 4.42 3.52
CA LYS A 25 -9.12 4.69 4.88
C LYS A 25 -10.47 5.41 4.84
N PHE A 26 -11.45 4.90 5.58
CA PHE A 26 -12.80 5.48 5.67
C PHE A 26 -13.22 5.63 7.13
N ASN A 27 -13.71 6.81 7.51
CA ASN A 27 -14.10 7.14 8.89
C ASN A 27 -13.03 6.76 9.93
N GLY A 28 -11.77 7.07 9.64
CA GLY A 28 -10.66 6.76 10.54
C GLY A 28 -10.21 5.30 10.56
N LYS A 29 -10.88 4.39 9.81
CA LYS A 29 -10.61 2.95 9.80
C LYS A 29 -9.98 2.50 8.48
N TRP A 30 -9.03 1.57 8.57
CA TRP A 30 -8.41 0.94 7.41
C TRP A 30 -9.37 -0.04 6.74
N ILE A 31 -9.36 -0.06 5.42
CA ILE A 31 -10.14 -1.00 4.62
C ILE A 31 -9.23 -2.15 4.19
N TYR A 32 -9.64 -3.37 4.52
CA TYR A 32 -9.01 -4.60 4.07
C TYR A 32 -10.01 -5.43 3.26
N ALA A 33 -9.52 -6.13 2.25
CA ALA A 33 -10.30 -7.10 1.48
C ALA A 33 -9.94 -8.52 1.94
N ARG A 34 -10.88 -9.45 1.83
CA ARG A 34 -10.59 -10.87 1.97
C ARG A 34 -11.35 -11.62 0.90
N HIS A 35 -10.60 -12.30 0.04
CA HIS A 35 -11.19 -13.24 -0.90
C HIS A 35 -11.91 -14.36 -0.13
N LYS A 36 -13.12 -14.76 -0.58
CA LYS A 36 -13.98 -15.72 0.14
C LYS A 36 -13.30 -17.05 0.44
N ASN A 37 -12.41 -17.50 -0.46
CA ASN A 37 -11.70 -18.78 -0.34
C ASN A 37 -10.35 -18.67 0.40
N ARG A 38 -10.02 -17.51 0.98
CA ARG A 38 -8.75 -17.28 1.69
C ARG A 38 -9.00 -16.97 3.17
N GLN A 39 -8.02 -17.32 3.99
CA GLN A 39 -8.05 -17.03 5.43
C GLN A 39 -7.37 -15.70 5.78
N THR A 40 -6.56 -15.16 4.88
CA THR A 40 -5.78 -13.94 5.08
C THR A 40 -6.54 -12.71 4.59
N TRP A 41 -6.44 -11.61 5.33
CA TRP A 41 -6.85 -10.29 4.88
C TRP A 41 -5.73 -9.66 4.06
N GLU A 42 -6.08 -8.99 2.98
CA GLU A 42 -5.16 -8.31 2.10
C GLU A 42 -5.52 -6.82 2.01
N ILE A 43 -4.50 -5.99 1.80
CA ILE A 43 -4.74 -4.62 1.38
C ILE A 43 -5.30 -4.71 -0.04
N PRO A 44 -6.45 -4.08 -0.33
CA PRO A 44 -6.98 -4.06 -1.69
C PRO A 44 -5.98 -3.34 -2.59
N LEU A 45 -5.18 -4.13 -3.32
CA LEU A 45 -4.26 -3.63 -4.32
C LEU A 45 -5.07 -3.32 -5.56
N MET A 46 -5.36 -2.05 -5.77
CA MET A 46 -5.95 -1.56 -7.01
C MET A 46 -4.80 -1.37 -8.00
N ILE A 47 -4.67 -2.30 -8.95
CA ILE A 47 -3.85 -2.12 -10.15
C ILE A 47 -4.69 -1.37 -11.17
#